data_AF-A0A962HSM2-F1
#
_entry.id   AF-A0A962HSM2-F1
#
_cell.length_a   1.000
_cell.length_b   1.000
_cell.length_c   1.000
_cell.angle_alpha   90.00
_cell.angle_beta   90.00
_cell.angle_gamma   90.00
#
_symmetry.space_group_name_H-M   'P 1'
#
loop_
_entity.id
_entity.type
_entity.pdbx_description
1 polymer ?
#
loop_
_entity_poly.entity_id
_entity_poly.type
_entity_poly.pdbx_seq_one_letter_code
_entity_poly.pdbx_strand_id
1 'polypeptide(L)'
;MSSSRTTLLCLLAGLLAACASVDTVATSEPAEDFAMPQPASRAYAYVVVSVADIEQAIGMWAHRFGMQIVTRRTGTDPGLAKLWGLEPDGIVDQALLLTPGAAEGGIHLVRFKLPGEAVRKDAAPSDLVPKSIDVAVRDIGARYAELTAAGFQFRSEPHRLEAKGLVFHETHLPSHDGLNVVLLEIEGQPALTSPEGYGVAPQIVATTPDNIAEKV
;
A
#
# COMPACT_ATOMS: atom_id res chain seq x y z
N MET A 1 -54.90 -40.02 -3.59
CA MET A 1 -53.66 -39.92 -4.39
C MET A 1 -52.70 -39.03 -3.59
N SER A 2 -51.94 -39.62 -2.66
CA SER A 2 -50.51 -39.98 -2.84
C SER A 2 -49.69 -38.75 -3.31
N SER A 3 -49.05 -38.02 -2.40
CA SER A 3 -47.73 -38.32 -1.83
C SER A 3 -46.60 -38.33 -2.86
N SER A 4 -45.63 -37.44 -2.60
CA SER A 4 -44.19 -37.66 -2.68
C SER A 4 -43.40 -36.90 -3.76
N ARG A 5 -42.21 -36.47 -3.31
CA ARG A 5 -41.01 -35.99 -4.03
C ARG A 5 -40.96 -34.47 -4.25
N THR A 6 -39.93 -33.71 -3.88
CA THR A 6 -38.51 -34.06 -3.66
C THR A 6 -37.84 -33.07 -2.71
N THR A 7 -37.11 -33.63 -1.74
CA THR A 7 -36.10 -33.04 -0.87
C THR A 7 -34.97 -32.35 -1.65
N LEU A 8 -34.53 -31.17 -1.22
CA LEU A 8 -33.11 -30.78 -1.37
C LEU A 8 -32.61 -30.16 -0.07
N LEU A 9 -32.09 -31.05 0.77
CA LEU A 9 -31.19 -30.77 1.88
C LEU A 9 -29.82 -30.47 1.23
N CYS A 10 -29.31 -29.24 1.36
CA CYS A 10 -27.88 -28.99 1.24
C CYS A 10 -27.33 -28.79 2.66
N LEU A 11 -26.85 -29.91 3.20
CA LEU A 11 -25.98 -30.02 4.36
C LEU A 11 -24.52 -29.99 3.86
N LEU A 12 -23.61 -29.66 4.77
CA LEU A 12 -22.13 -29.66 4.67
C LEU A 12 -21.49 -28.38 4.09
N ALA A 13 -20.52 -27.74 4.73
CA ALA A 13 -19.83 -28.01 5.99
C ALA A 13 -19.21 -26.69 6.49
N GLY A 14 -19.25 -26.47 7.80
CA GLY A 14 -18.41 -25.47 8.44
C GLY A 14 -16.95 -25.91 8.39
N LEU A 15 -16.05 -24.95 8.18
CA LEU A 15 -14.64 -25.10 8.54
C LEU A 15 -14.31 -24.01 9.57
N LEU A 16 -14.43 -24.40 10.83
CA LEU A 16 -13.70 -23.80 11.94
C LEU A 16 -12.26 -24.34 11.93
N ALA A 17 -11.34 -23.48 12.36
CA ALA A 17 -10.01 -23.76 12.88
C ALA A 17 -8.87 -24.07 11.89
N ALA A 18 -7.91 -23.15 11.87
CA ALA A 18 -6.56 -23.48 12.32
C ALA A 18 -5.92 -22.24 12.97
N CYS A 19 -6.17 -22.06 14.28
CA CYS A 19 -5.22 -21.37 15.13
C CYS A 19 -3.96 -22.25 15.18
N ALA A 20 -2.92 -21.89 14.44
CA ALA A 20 -1.59 -22.43 14.69
C ALA A 20 -0.94 -21.54 15.76
N SER A 21 -1.21 -21.84 17.02
CA SER A 21 -0.36 -21.43 18.13
C SER A 21 1.00 -22.10 17.94
N VAL A 22 1.93 -21.38 17.33
CA VAL A 22 3.35 -21.73 17.37
C VAL A 22 3.86 -21.24 18.72
N ASP A 23 3.98 -22.16 19.67
CA ASP A 23 4.73 -21.94 20.91
C ASP A 23 6.17 -21.59 20.53
N THR A 24 6.44 -20.29 20.44
CA THR A 24 7.79 -19.79 20.19
C THR A 24 8.39 -19.48 21.55
N VAL A 25 9.35 -20.31 21.97
CA VAL A 25 10.24 -20.00 23.09
C VAL A 25 10.93 -18.68 22.73
N ALA A 26 10.51 -17.60 23.38
CA ALA A 26 11.10 -16.28 23.21
C ALA A 26 12.50 -16.27 23.84
N THR A 27 13.52 -16.61 23.05
CA THR A 27 14.86 -16.12 23.32
C THR A 27 14.87 -14.64 22.97
N SER A 28 14.84 -13.77 23.98
CA SER A 28 14.92 -12.32 23.80
C SER A 28 16.34 -11.96 23.34
N GLU A 29 16.55 -12.02 22.03
CA GLU A 29 17.66 -11.29 21.42
C GLU A 29 17.44 -9.79 21.70
N PRO A 30 18.51 -9.05 22.08
CA PRO A 30 18.39 -7.62 22.30
C PRO A 30 17.84 -6.99 21.02
N ALA A 31 16.83 -6.12 21.18
CA ALA A 31 16.24 -5.39 20.08
C ALA A 31 17.35 -4.71 19.28
N GLU A 32 17.59 -5.19 18.06
CA GLU A 32 18.32 -4.38 17.09
C GLU A 32 17.53 -3.09 16.93
N ASP A 33 18.24 -1.98 16.83
CA ASP A 33 17.68 -0.64 16.68
C ASP A 33 17.08 -0.53 15.27
N PHE A 34 15.98 -1.24 15.03
CA PHE A 34 15.24 -1.23 13.79
C PHE A 34 14.40 0.04 13.80
N ALA A 35 15.02 1.15 13.40
CA ALA A 35 14.28 2.29 12.90
C ALA A 35 13.78 1.92 11.49
N MET A 36 12.56 2.33 11.15
CA MET A 36 12.16 2.34 9.74
C MET A 36 13.24 3.06 8.95
N PRO A 37 13.99 2.37 8.06
CA PRO A 37 15.07 3.02 7.35
C PRO A 37 14.46 4.16 6.54
N GLN A 38 14.85 5.40 6.88
CA GLN A 38 14.58 6.51 6.00
C GLN A 38 15.27 6.17 4.69
N PRO A 39 14.55 6.09 3.56
CA PRO A 39 15.18 5.72 2.30
C PRO A 39 16.29 6.73 2.02
N ALA A 40 17.54 6.26 1.94
CA ALA A 40 18.61 7.10 1.45
C ALA A 40 18.33 7.46 -0.02
N SER A 41 18.61 8.69 -0.44
CA SER A 41 18.35 9.20 -1.81
C SER A 41 18.91 8.33 -2.90
N ARG A 42 19.99 7.61 -2.59
CA ARG A 42 20.68 6.71 -3.51
C ARG A 42 20.11 5.29 -3.53
N ALA A 43 19.24 4.96 -2.58
CA ALA A 43 18.54 3.68 -2.49
C ALA A 43 17.14 3.77 -3.11
N TYR A 44 16.33 4.77 -2.72
CA TYR A 44 14.97 4.97 -3.26
C TYR A 44 14.59 6.44 -3.33
N ALA A 45 14.44 6.97 -4.55
CA ALA A 45 14.03 8.36 -4.76
C ALA A 45 12.50 8.54 -4.58
N TYR A 46 11.72 7.74 -5.31
CA TYR A 46 10.26 7.71 -5.28
C TYR A 46 9.77 6.46 -6.03
N VAL A 47 8.53 6.06 -5.78
CA VAL A 47 7.84 5.04 -6.58
C VAL A 47 7.07 5.71 -7.71
N VAL A 48 7.16 5.16 -8.92
CA VAL A 48 6.34 5.60 -10.07
C VAL A 48 5.06 4.77 -10.12
N VAL A 49 3.91 5.42 -10.14
CA VAL A 49 2.59 4.77 -10.19
C VAL A 49 1.80 5.33 -11.38
N SER A 50 1.38 4.44 -12.27
CA SER A 50 0.46 4.79 -13.35
C SER A 50 -0.94 5.04 -12.80
N VAL A 51 -1.62 6.08 -13.29
CA VAL A 51 -2.99 6.42 -12.90
C VAL A 51 -3.88 6.59 -14.12
N ALA A 52 -5.11 6.06 -14.06
CA ALA A 52 -6.10 6.30 -15.12
C ALA A 52 -6.67 7.72 -15.01
N ASP A 53 -6.89 8.19 -13.78
CA ASP A 53 -7.35 9.55 -13.46
C ASP A 53 -6.41 10.20 -12.44
N ILE A 54 -5.66 11.21 -12.90
CA ILE A 54 -4.69 11.91 -12.06
C ILE A 54 -5.35 12.81 -11.01
N GLU A 55 -6.55 13.34 -11.27
CA GLU A 55 -7.23 14.18 -10.29
C GLU A 55 -7.80 13.34 -9.15
N GLN A 56 -8.27 12.12 -9.44
CA GLN A 56 -8.65 11.16 -8.41
C GLN A 56 -7.47 10.81 -7.51
N ALA A 57 -6.30 10.51 -8.11
CA ALA A 57 -5.10 10.20 -7.36
C ALA A 57 -4.58 11.39 -6.55
N ILE A 58 -4.57 12.60 -7.11
CA ILE A 58 -4.22 13.84 -6.38
C ILE A 58 -5.19 14.08 -5.21
N GLY A 59 -6.48 13.84 -5.40
CA GLY A 59 -7.48 13.94 -4.33
C GLY A 59 -7.14 13.08 -3.11
N MET A 60 -6.63 11.87 -3.32
CA MET A 60 -6.17 11.01 -2.24
C MET A 60 -4.80 11.45 -1.70
N TRP A 61 -3.77 11.50 -2.56
CA TRP A 61 -2.40 11.71 -2.08
C TRP A 61 -2.16 13.13 -1.57
N ALA A 62 -2.57 14.16 -2.32
CA ALA A 62 -2.32 15.53 -1.92
C ALA A 62 -3.38 16.04 -0.93
N HIS A 63 -4.67 15.92 -1.27
CA HIS A 63 -5.70 16.59 -0.49
C HIS A 63 -6.09 15.83 0.78
N ARG A 64 -6.12 14.49 0.73
CA ARG A 64 -6.48 13.66 1.89
C ARG A 64 -5.28 13.33 2.76
N PHE A 65 -4.19 12.86 2.15
CA PHE A 65 -2.99 12.49 2.89
C PHE A 65 -2.06 13.68 3.17
N GLY A 66 -2.27 14.83 2.55
CA GLY A 66 -1.46 16.02 2.80
C GLY A 66 -0.08 15.98 2.18
N MET A 67 0.13 15.14 1.15
CA MET A 67 1.39 15.13 0.42
C MET A 67 1.56 16.44 -0.37
N GLN A 68 2.77 16.97 -0.38
CA GLN A 68 3.11 18.16 -1.15
C GLN A 68 3.39 17.78 -2.60
N ILE A 69 2.65 18.35 -3.54
CA ILE A 69 3.03 18.32 -4.96
C ILE A 69 4.29 19.17 -5.15
N VAL A 70 5.43 18.52 -5.35
CA VAL A 70 6.72 19.22 -5.55
C VAL A 70 6.95 19.58 -7.01
N THR A 71 6.35 18.84 -7.94
CA THR A 71 6.38 19.14 -9.37
C THR A 71 5.14 18.55 -10.02
N ARG A 72 4.48 19.33 -10.89
CA ARG A 72 3.41 18.85 -11.77
C ARG A 72 3.68 19.32 -13.19
N ARG A 73 3.47 18.44 -14.17
CA ARG A 73 3.58 18.77 -15.59
C ARG A 73 2.40 18.18 -16.34
N THR A 74 1.57 19.07 -16.90
CA THR A 74 0.45 18.70 -17.77
C THR A 74 0.88 18.79 -19.23
N GLY A 75 0.39 17.87 -20.06
CA GLY A 75 0.78 17.74 -21.46
C GLY A 75 1.79 16.62 -21.68
N THR A 76 2.37 16.61 -22.88
CA THR A 76 3.30 15.55 -23.28
C THR A 76 4.67 15.71 -22.64
N ASP A 77 5.35 14.58 -22.43
CA ASP A 77 6.77 14.55 -22.05
C ASP A 77 7.53 13.63 -23.00
N PRO A 78 7.94 14.13 -24.19
CA PRO A 78 8.64 13.30 -25.18
C PRO A 78 9.97 12.75 -24.67
N GLY A 79 10.61 13.43 -23.71
CA GLY A 79 11.88 12.98 -23.12
C GLY A 79 11.68 11.75 -22.25
N LEU A 80 10.73 11.82 -21.32
CA LEU A 80 10.37 10.70 -20.46
C LEU A 80 9.70 9.57 -21.26
N ALA A 81 8.85 9.90 -22.23
CA ALA A 81 8.25 8.93 -23.13
C ALA A 81 9.32 8.13 -23.88
N LYS A 82 10.32 8.81 -24.46
CA LYS A 82 11.46 8.15 -25.12
C LYS A 82 12.24 7.26 -24.15
N LEU A 83 12.49 7.72 -22.92
CA LEU A 83 13.19 6.94 -21.90
C LEU A 83 12.45 5.64 -21.56
N TRP A 84 11.12 5.66 -21.56
CA TRP A 84 10.26 4.51 -21.26
C TRP A 84 9.82 3.71 -22.49
N GLY A 85 10.31 4.04 -23.69
CA GLY A 85 9.95 3.33 -24.92
C GLY A 85 8.49 3.54 -25.35
N LEU A 86 7.90 4.70 -25.01
CA LEU A 86 6.55 5.11 -25.38
C LEU A 86 6.57 6.02 -26.61
N GLU A 87 5.41 6.16 -27.26
CA GLU A 87 5.19 7.19 -28.26
C GLU A 87 5.39 8.60 -27.67
N PRO A 88 5.82 9.61 -28.46
CA PRO A 88 6.13 10.95 -27.94
C PRO A 88 4.99 11.65 -27.19
N ASP A 89 3.74 11.26 -27.45
CA ASP A 89 2.53 11.74 -26.79
C ASP A 89 1.91 10.72 -25.82
N GLY A 90 2.65 9.68 -25.44
CA GLY A 90 2.19 8.60 -24.58
C GLY A 90 1.95 9.00 -23.12
N ILE A 91 2.48 10.13 -22.68
CA ILE A 91 2.26 10.71 -21.34
C ILE A 91 1.40 11.97 -21.50
N VAL A 92 0.43 12.18 -20.60
CA VAL A 92 -0.51 13.31 -20.69
C VAL A 92 -0.51 14.20 -19.44
N ASP A 93 -0.16 13.68 -18.28
CA ASP A 93 -0.03 14.44 -17.04
C ASP A 93 0.86 13.67 -16.05
N GLN A 94 1.53 14.39 -15.17
CA GLN A 94 2.38 13.79 -14.14
C GLN A 94 2.52 14.71 -12.93
N ALA A 95 2.59 14.10 -11.74
CA ALA A 95 2.81 14.81 -10.49
C ALA A 95 3.77 14.01 -9.61
N LEU A 96 4.82 14.66 -9.12
CA LEU A 96 5.68 14.14 -8.06
C LEU A 96 5.21 14.73 -6.73
N LEU A 97 4.96 13.85 -5.75
CA LEU A 97 4.51 14.21 -4.42
C LEU A 97 5.45 13.65 -3.36
N LEU A 98 5.76 14.47 -2.35
CA LEU A 98 6.56 14.10 -1.18
C LEU A 98 5.78 14.35 0.10
N THR A 99 6.13 13.64 1.17
CA THR A 99 5.71 14.02 2.53
C THR A 99 6.29 15.39 2.87
N PRO A 100 5.51 16.35 3.44
CA PRO A 100 6.05 17.62 3.88
C PRO A 100 7.25 17.46 4.82
N GLY A 101 8.35 18.16 4.51
CA GLY A 101 9.61 18.05 5.26
C GLY A 101 10.49 16.85 4.87
N ALA A 102 10.00 15.92 4.04
CA ALA A 102 10.83 14.89 3.45
C ALA A 102 11.58 15.46 2.23
N ALA A 103 12.87 15.19 2.15
CA ALA A 103 13.67 15.51 0.96
C ALA A 103 13.53 14.44 -0.13
N GLU A 104 13.17 13.22 0.27
CA GLU A 104 13.30 11.98 -0.47
C GLU A 104 12.21 11.02 -0.02
N GLY A 105 11.89 10.02 -0.85
CA GLY A 105 10.76 9.14 -0.59
C GLY A 105 9.44 9.82 -0.94
N GLY A 106 8.79 9.33 -1.99
CA GLY A 106 7.57 9.92 -2.50
C GLY A 106 6.94 9.09 -3.60
N ILE A 107 5.93 9.68 -4.24
CA ILE A 107 5.17 9.06 -5.32
C ILE A 107 5.15 9.94 -6.55
N HIS A 108 5.56 9.38 -7.69
CA HIS A 108 5.45 9.99 -9.00
C HIS A 108 4.25 9.38 -9.72
N LEU A 109 3.15 10.13 -9.71
CA LEU A 109 1.93 9.79 -10.43
C LEU A 109 2.12 10.12 -11.90
N VAL A 110 1.80 9.17 -12.78
CA VAL A 110 1.89 9.36 -14.23
C VAL A 110 0.59 8.93 -14.87
N ARG A 111 -0.05 9.85 -15.58
CA ARG A 111 -1.17 9.52 -16.45
C ARG A 111 -0.66 9.29 -17.87
N PHE A 112 -0.85 8.08 -18.35
CA PHE A 112 -0.60 7.74 -19.76
C PHE A 112 -1.80 8.12 -20.63
N LYS A 113 -1.53 8.37 -21.91
CA LYS A 113 -2.57 8.62 -22.93
C LYS A 113 -3.54 7.44 -23.03
N LEU A 114 -2.99 6.22 -22.95
CA LEU A 114 -3.73 4.97 -22.87
C LEU A 114 -3.35 4.28 -21.55
N PRO A 115 -4.17 4.40 -20.49
CA PRO A 115 -3.90 3.71 -19.25
C PRO A 115 -4.03 2.19 -19.44
N GLY A 116 -3.16 1.44 -18.77
CA GLY A 116 -3.20 -0.03 -18.72
C GLY A 116 -4.21 -0.56 -17.70
N GLU A 117 -4.20 -1.88 -17.51
CA GLU A 117 -4.98 -2.52 -16.46
C GLU A 117 -4.39 -2.26 -15.06
N ALA A 118 -5.21 -2.44 -14.03
CA ALA A 118 -4.75 -2.35 -12.64
C ALA A 118 -3.60 -3.33 -12.37
N VAL A 119 -2.60 -2.89 -11.59
CA VAL A 119 -1.35 -3.64 -11.30
C VAL A 119 -1.58 -5.02 -10.68
N ARG A 120 -2.73 -5.24 -10.03
CA ARG A 120 -3.12 -6.52 -9.41
C ARG A 120 -4.41 -7.08 -9.98
N LYS A 121 -4.78 -6.73 -11.21
CA LYS A 121 -5.97 -7.30 -11.85
C LYS A 121 -5.88 -8.82 -11.83
N ASP A 122 -6.92 -9.47 -11.30
CA ASP A 122 -7.07 -10.92 -11.19
C ASP A 122 -6.00 -11.65 -10.34
N ALA A 123 -5.11 -10.92 -9.65
CA ALA A 123 -4.04 -11.50 -8.84
C ALA A 123 -4.53 -11.93 -7.45
N ALA A 124 -4.19 -13.15 -7.05
CA ALA A 124 -4.38 -13.65 -5.69
C ALA A 124 -3.44 -12.95 -4.68
N PRO A 125 -3.74 -13.01 -3.37
CA PRO A 125 -2.93 -12.33 -2.34
C PRO A 125 -1.44 -12.69 -2.35
N SER A 126 -1.08 -13.91 -2.72
CA SER A 126 0.28 -14.44 -2.73
C SER A 126 0.94 -14.50 -4.11
N ASP A 127 0.31 -13.92 -5.15
CA ASP A 127 0.93 -13.89 -6.47
C ASP A 127 2.15 -12.97 -6.48
N LEU A 128 3.14 -13.34 -7.31
CA LEU A 128 4.45 -12.69 -7.43
C LEU A 128 4.37 -11.38 -8.25
N VAL A 129 3.68 -10.39 -7.68
CA VAL A 129 3.48 -9.06 -8.27
C VAL A 129 3.65 -7.99 -7.18
N PRO A 130 3.83 -6.70 -7.53
CA PRO A 130 3.83 -5.63 -6.54
C PRO A 130 2.61 -5.74 -5.60
N LYS A 131 2.87 -5.73 -4.29
CA LYS A 131 1.87 -6.00 -3.26
C LYS A 131 1.23 -4.73 -2.75
N SER A 132 2.04 -3.79 -2.27
CA SER A 132 1.55 -2.54 -1.72
C SER A 132 2.58 -1.42 -1.77
N ILE A 133 2.07 -0.21 -1.57
CA ILE A 133 2.84 0.94 -1.11
C ILE A 133 2.44 1.19 0.33
N ASP A 134 3.42 1.22 1.21
CA ASP A 134 3.16 1.50 2.61
C ASP A 134 3.15 3.01 2.85
N VAL A 135 2.21 3.44 3.70
CA VAL A 135 2.01 4.81 4.12
C VAL A 135 2.12 4.81 5.64
N ALA A 136 3.17 5.44 6.13
CA ALA A 136 3.33 5.65 7.55
C ALA A 136 2.20 6.55 8.05
N VAL A 137 1.63 6.20 9.20
CA VAL A 137 0.57 6.99 9.81
C VAL A 137 0.85 7.29 11.27
N ARG A 138 0.27 8.39 11.73
CA ARG A 138 0.14 8.73 13.15
C ARG A 138 -1.30 8.46 13.56
N ASP A 139 -1.47 7.68 14.62
CA ASP A 139 -2.73 7.22 15.18
C ASP A 139 -3.56 6.45 14.15
N ILE A 140 -3.17 5.19 13.87
CA ILE A 140 -3.83 4.36 12.86
C ILE A 140 -5.32 4.15 13.15
N GLY A 141 -5.71 4.13 14.42
CA GLY A 141 -7.11 4.04 14.84
C GLY A 141 -7.92 5.25 14.35
N ALA A 142 -7.39 6.47 14.56
CA ALA A 142 -8.02 7.68 14.05
C ALA A 142 -8.06 7.71 12.51
N ARG A 143 -6.97 7.32 11.82
CA ARG A 143 -6.93 7.30 10.35
C ARG A 143 -7.91 6.28 9.76
N TYR A 144 -8.03 5.11 10.36
CA TYR A 144 -9.00 4.08 9.97
C TYR A 144 -10.43 4.60 10.09
N ALA A 145 -10.78 5.20 11.23
CA ALA A 145 -12.10 5.77 11.46
C ALA A 145 -12.40 6.92 10.49
N GLU A 146 -11.45 7.82 10.30
CA GLU A 146 -11.56 8.97 9.38
C GLU A 146 -11.81 8.55 7.93
N LEU A 147 -11.05 7.55 7.45
CA LEU A 147 -11.17 7.07 6.08
C LEU A 147 -12.47 6.26 5.89
N THR A 148 -12.82 5.42 6.86
CA THR A 148 -14.09 4.69 6.84
C THR A 148 -15.28 5.65 6.80
N ALA A 149 -15.24 6.73 7.58
CA ALA A 149 -16.30 7.74 7.60
C ALA A 149 -16.47 8.49 6.27
N ALA A 150 -15.42 8.57 5.43
CA ALA A 150 -15.52 9.11 4.08
C ALA A 150 -15.80 8.05 3.00
N GLY A 151 -16.15 6.82 3.39
CA GLY A 151 -16.58 5.76 2.49
C GLY A 151 -15.47 4.87 1.95
N PHE A 152 -14.21 5.04 2.39
CA PHE A 152 -13.16 4.10 2.05
C PHE A 152 -13.44 2.72 2.64
N GLN A 153 -13.14 1.67 1.88
CA GLN A 153 -13.39 0.28 2.27
C GLN A 153 -12.06 -0.42 2.53
N PHE A 154 -11.75 -0.68 3.79
CA PHE A 154 -10.57 -1.45 4.15
C PHE A 154 -10.83 -2.95 3.96
N ARG A 155 -9.75 -3.72 3.78
CA ARG A 155 -9.85 -5.19 3.77
C ARG A 155 -10.10 -5.76 5.16
N SER A 156 -9.69 -5.03 6.20
CA SER A 156 -9.79 -5.43 7.59
C SER A 156 -9.60 -4.22 8.52
N GLU A 157 -9.94 -4.36 9.80
CA GLU A 157 -9.55 -3.40 10.84
C GLU A 157 -8.01 -3.32 11.00
N PRO A 158 -7.44 -2.35 11.74
CA PRO A 158 -6.02 -2.37 12.08
C PRO A 158 -5.65 -3.60 12.93
N HIS A 159 -4.61 -4.33 12.51
CA HIS A 159 -4.10 -5.50 13.22
C HIS A 159 -2.76 -5.20 13.86
N ARG A 160 -2.55 -5.70 15.08
CA ARG A 160 -1.30 -5.59 15.82
C ARG A 160 -0.39 -6.78 15.51
N LEU A 161 0.85 -6.52 15.15
CA LEU A 161 1.87 -7.51 14.81
C LEU A 161 3.13 -7.25 15.64
N GLU A 162 3.77 -8.29 16.15
CA GLU A 162 5.06 -8.19 16.81
C GLU A 162 6.14 -8.87 15.98
N ALA A 163 7.21 -8.16 15.65
CA ALA A 163 8.35 -8.72 14.94
C ALA A 163 9.63 -7.99 15.29
N LYS A 164 10.73 -8.73 15.53
CA LYS A 164 12.05 -8.17 15.83
C LYS A 164 12.06 -7.14 16.98
N GLY A 165 11.25 -7.37 18.02
CA GLY A 165 11.14 -6.47 19.17
C GLY A 165 10.33 -5.19 18.91
N LEU A 166 9.74 -5.05 17.73
CA LEU A 166 8.84 -3.96 17.38
C LEU A 166 7.38 -4.40 17.38
N VAL A 167 6.50 -3.44 17.63
CA VAL A 167 5.06 -3.61 17.54
C VAL A 167 4.55 -2.72 16.41
N PHE A 168 3.99 -3.36 15.38
CA PHE A 168 3.40 -2.72 14.22
C PHE A 168 1.89 -2.78 14.34
N HIS A 169 1.23 -1.74 13.83
CA HIS A 169 -0.18 -1.76 13.52
C HIS A 169 -0.36 -1.51 12.05
N GLU A 170 -1.09 -2.39 11.36
CA GLU A 170 -1.30 -2.26 9.93
C GLU A 170 -2.75 -2.52 9.49
N THR A 171 -3.16 -1.86 8.40
CA THR A 171 -4.39 -2.20 7.68
C THR A 171 -4.25 -1.94 6.18
N HIS A 172 -4.92 -2.77 5.38
CA HIS A 172 -4.90 -2.69 3.92
C HIS A 172 -6.07 -1.86 3.37
N LEU A 173 -5.72 -0.87 2.57
CA LEU A 173 -6.62 0.07 1.90
C LEU A 173 -6.46 -0.06 0.37
N PRO A 174 -7.43 -0.68 -0.33
CA PRO A 174 -7.57 -0.51 -1.77
C PRO A 174 -7.67 0.97 -2.13
N SER A 175 -6.83 1.39 -3.05
CA SER A 175 -6.67 2.76 -3.54
C SER A 175 -7.18 2.88 -4.98
N HIS A 176 -7.02 4.05 -5.58
CA HIS A 176 -7.23 4.26 -7.01
C HIS A 176 -6.47 3.22 -7.86
N ASP A 177 -7.01 2.91 -9.04
CA ASP A 177 -6.41 1.98 -10.02
C ASP A 177 -6.08 0.56 -9.48
N GLY A 178 -6.75 0.13 -8.40
CA GLY A 178 -6.54 -1.19 -7.80
C GLY A 178 -5.20 -1.34 -7.06
N LEU A 179 -4.46 -0.24 -6.87
CA LEU A 179 -3.30 -0.20 -6.00
C LEU A 179 -3.71 -0.55 -4.58
N ASN A 180 -2.92 -1.37 -3.86
CA ASN A 180 -3.11 -1.53 -2.43
C ASN A 180 -2.18 -0.59 -1.67
N VAL A 181 -2.74 0.23 -0.79
CA VAL A 181 -2.00 0.99 0.21
C VAL A 181 -2.06 0.21 1.53
N VAL A 182 -0.97 0.20 2.29
CA VAL A 182 -0.99 -0.26 3.68
C VAL A 182 -0.76 0.94 4.57
N LEU A 183 -1.65 1.18 5.53
CA LEU A 183 -1.39 2.14 6.59
C LEU A 183 -0.59 1.42 7.66
N LEU A 184 0.54 2.00 8.07
CA LEU A 184 1.48 1.39 9.02
C LEU A 184 1.84 2.37 10.14
N GLU A 185 1.73 1.93 11.38
CA GLU A 185 2.18 2.64 12.57
C GLU A 185 3.07 1.73 13.43
N ILE A 186 4.16 2.27 13.99
CA ILE A 186 5.06 1.54 14.88
C ILE A 186 4.98 2.15 16.27
N GLU A 187 4.67 1.33 17.28
CA GLU A 187 4.57 1.82 18.66
C GLU A 187 5.91 2.39 19.15
N GLY A 188 5.87 3.58 19.74
CA GLY A 188 7.05 4.24 20.29
C GLY A 188 8.00 4.84 19.23
N GLN A 189 7.71 4.70 17.94
CA GLN A 189 8.52 5.25 16.84
C GLN A 189 7.68 6.14 15.91
N PRO A 190 7.52 7.43 16.23
CA PRO A 190 6.71 8.33 15.40
C PRO A 190 7.37 8.54 14.02
N ALA A 191 6.62 8.29 12.96
CA ALA A 191 7.07 8.53 11.59
C ALA A 191 6.95 10.01 11.19
N LEU A 192 7.74 10.41 10.19
CA LEU A 192 7.56 11.68 9.50
C LEU A 192 6.23 11.65 8.73
N THR A 193 5.34 12.57 9.04
CA THR A 193 4.00 12.67 8.45
C THR A 193 3.65 14.12 8.12
N SER A 194 2.70 14.30 7.21
CA SER A 194 1.98 15.55 6.99
C SER A 194 1.19 15.97 8.24
N PRO A 195 0.69 17.22 8.29
CA PRO A 195 -0.26 17.65 9.33
C PRO A 195 -1.49 16.73 9.45
N GLU A 196 -1.95 16.17 8.34
CA GLU A 196 -3.06 15.22 8.22
C GLU A 196 -2.74 13.85 8.85
N GLY A 197 -1.46 13.58 9.17
CA GLY A 197 -1.03 12.37 9.87
C GLY A 197 -0.68 11.20 8.96
N TYR A 198 -0.37 11.47 7.69
CA TYR A 198 0.09 10.48 6.73
C TYR A 198 1.48 10.83 6.19
N GLY A 199 2.33 9.84 5.96
CA GLY A 199 3.66 9.99 5.40
C GLY A 199 3.89 8.92 4.34
N VAL A 200 4.20 9.30 3.11
CA VAL A 200 4.71 8.34 2.13
C VAL A 200 6.09 7.91 2.59
N ALA A 201 6.18 6.69 3.10
CA ALA A 201 7.42 5.98 3.35
C ALA A 201 7.45 4.86 2.32
N PRO A 202 8.02 5.05 1.12
CA PRO A 202 7.84 4.09 0.04
C PRO A 202 8.65 2.82 0.34
N GLN A 203 8.13 1.98 1.22
CA GLN A 203 8.40 0.56 1.23
C GLN A 203 7.52 -0.02 0.13
N ILE A 204 8.17 -0.46 -0.93
CA ILE A 204 7.53 -1.24 -1.98
C ILE A 204 7.55 -2.68 -1.49
N VAL A 205 6.39 -3.21 -1.17
CA VAL A 205 6.27 -4.61 -0.77
C VAL A 205 6.06 -5.44 -2.03
N ALA A 206 6.89 -6.45 -2.23
CA ALA A 206 6.75 -7.44 -3.29
C ALA A 206 6.58 -8.83 -2.68
N THR A 207 5.83 -9.71 -3.34
CA THR A 207 5.76 -11.12 -2.93
C THR A 207 6.94 -11.87 -3.54
N THR A 208 7.71 -12.59 -2.72
CA THR A 208 8.82 -13.45 -3.15
C THR A 208 8.47 -14.93 -2.96
N PRO A 209 9.02 -15.84 -3.78
CA PRO A 209 8.79 -17.28 -3.62
C PRO A 209 9.47 -17.87 -2.37
N ASP A 210 10.47 -17.20 -1.81
CA ASP A 210 11.24 -17.69 -0.65
C ASP A 210 11.58 -16.56 0.35
N ASN A 211 10.80 -16.47 1.42
CA ASN A 211 11.04 -15.51 2.51
C ASN A 211 12.17 -15.94 3.47
N ILE A 212 12.67 -17.18 3.37
CA ILE A 212 13.78 -17.66 4.21
C ILE A 212 15.09 -17.04 3.71
N ALA A 213 15.25 -16.91 2.40
CA ALA A 213 16.41 -16.29 1.76
C ALA A 213 16.52 -14.78 1.97
N GLU A 214 15.46 -14.10 2.43
CA GLU A 214 15.46 -12.65 2.72
C GLU A 214 16.09 -12.33 4.10
N LYS A 215 16.22 -13.32 4.98
CA LYS A 215 16.68 -13.14 6.37
C LYS A 215 18.22 -13.03 6.53
N VAL A 216 18.96 -12.82 5.45
CA VAL A 216 20.44 -12.81 5.43
C VAL A 216 20.99 -11.45 5.82
#